data_AF-A0A4R6IJJ1-F1
#
_entry.id   AF-A0A4R6IJJ1-F1
#
_cell.length_a   1.000
_cell.length_b   1.000
_cell.length_c   1.000
_cell.angle_alpha   90.00
_cell.angle_beta   90.00
_cell.angle_gamma   90.00
#
_symmetry.space_group_name_H-M   'P 1'
#
loop_
_entity.id
_entity.type
_entity.pdbx_description
1 polymer ?
#
loop_
_entity_poly.entity_id
_entity_poly.type
_entity_poly.pdbx_seq_one_letter_code
_entity_poly.pdbx_strand_id
1 'polypeptide(L)'
;MAIIFFVGNIFVLFIVFLKYLLIRHVYFYNPFSFNKNKQIIKIETNMIETKQLEFYTPKTLKTLKIKHEILWMTLAIDIVLTLLVPILYTIIFFDFLLWVNISMFVSHFLFSIILVLSDIRYIKKFKASDAKIKKQLLGNNRNFHNVLEIEIDKVSKYVFDKDLNINNILSHRRIKLQFKYYLWKIRKTNNLIEKFVYIRAAILNNIQWSYTYKDPFNYTKYFEQQMYIRAGFLKI
;
A
#
# COMPACT_ATOMS: atom_id res chain seq x y z
N MET A 1 34.66 16.86 -28.18
CA MET A 1 33.22 17.16 -28.05
C MET A 1 32.33 15.94 -28.24
N ALA A 2 32.33 15.26 -29.40
CA ALA A 2 31.43 14.12 -29.67
C ALA A 2 31.57 12.93 -28.68
N ILE A 3 32.80 12.56 -28.29
CA ILE A 3 33.04 11.47 -27.33
C ILE A 3 32.49 11.82 -25.94
N ILE A 4 32.69 13.05 -25.47
CA ILE A 4 32.18 13.54 -24.17
C ILE A 4 30.64 13.50 -24.18
N PHE A 5 30.02 13.88 -25.30
CA PHE A 5 28.57 13.80 -25.47
C PHE A 5 28.06 12.36 -25.43
N PHE A 6 28.74 11.43 -26.12
CA PHE A 6 28.39 10.00 -26.11
C PHE A 6 28.49 9.39 -24.70
N VAL A 7 29.57 9.67 -23.98
CA VAL A 7 29.75 9.21 -22.58
C VAL A 7 28.68 9.81 -21.68
N GLY A 8 28.38 11.10 -21.82
CA GLY A 8 27.31 11.77 -21.09
C GLY A 8 25.93 11.15 -21.34
N ASN A 9 25.63 10.80 -22.60
CA ASN A 9 24.39 10.13 -22.98
C ASN A 9 24.23 8.75 -22.30
N ILE A 10 25.28 7.93 -22.31
CA ILE A 10 25.27 6.63 -21.61
C ILE A 10 25.05 6.82 -20.10
N PHE A 11 25.69 7.81 -19.50
CA PHE A 11 25.53 8.11 -18.06
C PHE A 11 24.10 8.54 -17.73
N VAL A 12 23.46 9.36 -18.57
CA VAL A 12 22.05 9.74 -18.41
C VAL A 12 21.14 8.50 -18.50
N LEU A 13 21.35 7.62 -19.49
CA LEU A 13 20.59 6.36 -19.60
C LEU A 13 20.74 5.49 -18.35
N PHE A 14 21.96 5.41 -17.79
CA PHE A 14 22.21 4.67 -16.55
C PHE A 14 21.47 5.28 -15.32
N ILE A 15 21.43 6.60 -15.19
CA ILE A 15 20.65 7.27 -14.13
C ILE A 15 19.15 6.99 -14.28
N VAL A 16 18.63 7.08 -15.50
CA VAL A 16 17.23 6.75 -15.81
C VAL A 16 16.92 5.30 -15.44
N PHE A 17 17.85 4.38 -15.74
CA PHE A 17 17.72 2.97 -15.37
C PHE A 17 17.65 2.76 -13.85
N LEU A 18 18.55 3.38 -13.10
CA LEU A 18 18.56 3.30 -11.64
C LEU A 18 17.27 3.84 -11.03
N LYS A 19 16.79 4.97 -11.54
CA LYS A 19 15.51 5.55 -11.12
C LYS A 19 14.34 4.61 -11.41
N TYR A 20 14.30 4.01 -12.61
CA TYR A 20 13.32 3.00 -13.00
C TYR A 20 13.31 1.81 -12.03
N LEU A 21 14.49 1.26 -11.71
CA LEU A 21 14.61 0.15 -10.77
C LEU A 21 14.16 0.52 -9.36
N LEU A 22 14.51 1.71 -8.88
CA LEU A 22 14.16 2.20 -7.55
C LEU A 22 12.66 2.39 -7.41
N ILE A 23 12.01 3.05 -8.37
CA ILE A 23 10.55 3.21 -8.40
C ILE A 23 9.89 1.83 -8.37
N ARG A 24 10.38 0.89 -9.18
CA ARG A 24 9.80 -0.46 -9.21
C ARG A 24 9.98 -1.24 -7.91
N HIS A 25 11.14 -1.13 -7.30
CA HIS A 25 11.40 -1.80 -6.03
C HIS A 25 10.53 -1.24 -4.91
N VAL A 26 10.48 0.08 -4.77
CA VAL A 26 9.72 0.77 -3.71
C VAL A 26 8.22 0.56 -3.86
N TYR A 27 7.66 0.73 -5.07
CA TYR A 27 6.21 0.72 -5.25
C TYR A 27 5.61 -0.70 -5.34
N PHE A 28 6.38 -1.70 -5.75
CA PHE A 28 5.81 -2.98 -6.16
C PHE A 28 6.47 -4.22 -5.54
N TYR A 29 7.75 -4.19 -5.12
CA TYR A 29 8.33 -5.28 -4.33
C TYR A 29 8.02 -5.18 -2.83
N ASN A 30 7.53 -4.03 -2.37
CA ASN A 30 7.19 -3.82 -0.97
C ASN A 30 5.79 -3.21 -0.77
N PRO A 31 4.72 -3.90 -1.21
CA PRO A 31 3.37 -3.37 -1.14
C PRO A 31 2.86 -3.10 0.28
N PHE A 32 3.55 -3.63 1.30
CA PHE A 32 3.18 -3.58 2.71
C PHE A 32 4.36 -3.36 3.67
N SER A 33 5.54 -2.89 3.21
CA SER A 33 6.57 -2.50 4.19
C SER A 33 6.08 -1.34 5.01
N PHE A 34 5.60 -1.66 6.19
CA PHE A 34 5.58 -0.73 7.28
C PHE A 34 7.01 -0.34 7.57
N ASN A 35 7.28 0.96 7.54
CA ASN A 35 8.51 1.52 8.07
C ASN A 35 8.49 1.31 9.59
N LYS A 36 8.98 0.14 10.05
CA LYS A 36 9.04 -0.23 11.47
C LYS A 36 9.74 0.86 12.31
N ASN A 37 10.66 1.60 11.69
CA ASN A 37 11.45 2.65 12.36
C ASN A 37 10.70 3.97 12.59
N LYS A 38 9.46 4.13 12.11
CA LYS A 38 8.62 5.31 12.38
C LYS A 38 7.53 5.06 13.44
N GLN A 39 7.52 3.90 14.10
CA GLN A 39 6.54 3.58 15.14
C GLN A 39 7.16 3.86 16.51
N ILE A 40 6.71 4.94 17.15
CA ILE A 40 7.35 5.52 18.33
C ILE A 40 6.97 4.77 19.63
N ILE A 41 6.08 3.76 19.61
CA ILE A 41 5.62 3.11 20.86
C ILE A 41 5.54 1.58 20.73
N LYS A 42 6.19 0.86 21.64
CA LYS A 42 6.21 -0.62 21.76
C LYS A 42 4.82 -1.26 21.91
N ILE A 43 3.84 -0.48 22.39
CA ILE A 43 2.42 -0.87 22.52
C ILE A 43 1.73 -0.91 21.14
N GLU A 44 2.08 0.02 20.24
CA GLU A 44 1.55 0.05 18.88
C GLU A 44 2.03 -1.16 18.09
N THR A 45 3.29 -1.57 18.25
CA THR A 45 3.88 -2.67 17.47
C THR A 45 3.16 -4.01 17.72
N ASN A 46 2.94 -4.40 18.99
CA ASN A 46 2.27 -5.67 19.32
C ASN A 46 0.78 -5.69 18.92
N MET A 47 0.06 -4.56 19.07
CA MET A 47 -1.33 -4.47 18.65
C MET A 47 -1.49 -4.38 17.13
N ILE A 48 -0.51 -3.82 16.42
CA ILE A 48 -0.50 -3.72 14.97
C ILE A 48 -0.16 -5.09 14.35
N GLU A 49 0.87 -5.78 14.85
CA GLU A 49 1.29 -7.09 14.33
C GLU A 49 0.15 -8.13 14.41
N THR A 50 -0.63 -8.14 15.48
CA THR A 50 -1.82 -9.00 15.61
C THR A 50 -3.01 -8.55 14.74
N LYS A 51 -3.07 -7.27 14.34
CA LYS A 51 -4.17 -6.67 13.56
C LYS A 51 -3.94 -6.62 12.04
N GLN A 52 -2.86 -7.21 11.54
CA GLN A 52 -2.44 -7.16 10.13
C GLN A 52 -2.99 -8.26 9.19
N LEU A 53 -3.87 -9.15 9.66
CA LEU A 53 -4.49 -10.17 8.78
C LEU A 53 -5.34 -9.52 7.67
N GLU A 54 -4.88 -9.57 6.42
CA GLU A 54 -5.66 -9.07 5.30
C GLU A 54 -6.59 -10.14 4.74
N PHE A 55 -7.75 -9.72 4.23
CA PHE A 55 -8.76 -10.60 3.66
C PHE A 55 -9.00 -10.25 2.20
N TYR A 56 -9.37 -11.25 1.40
CA TYR A 56 -9.75 -11.02 0.01
C TYR A 56 -11.13 -10.35 -0.05
N THR A 57 -11.15 -9.04 -0.29
CA THR A 57 -12.35 -8.19 -0.35
C THR A 57 -12.39 -7.38 -1.65
N PRO A 58 -13.54 -6.78 -2.03
CA PRO A 58 -13.61 -5.88 -3.19
C PRO A 58 -12.58 -4.73 -3.12
N LYS A 59 -12.28 -4.24 -1.91
CA LYS A 59 -11.25 -3.22 -1.68
C LYS A 59 -9.85 -3.74 -2.03
N THR A 60 -9.46 -4.93 -1.56
CA THR A 60 -8.15 -5.48 -1.89
C THR A 60 -8.03 -5.78 -3.38
N LEU A 61 -9.11 -6.26 -4.02
CA LEU A 61 -9.16 -6.43 -5.48
C LEU A 61 -8.91 -5.10 -6.20
N LYS A 62 -9.60 -4.03 -5.80
CA LYS A 62 -9.42 -2.69 -6.38
C LYS A 62 -7.98 -2.20 -6.22
N THR A 63 -7.38 -2.38 -5.04
CA THR A 63 -5.97 -2.01 -4.80
C THR A 63 -5.01 -2.80 -5.68
N LEU A 64 -5.23 -4.12 -5.85
CA LEU A 64 -4.43 -4.95 -6.74
C LEU A 64 -4.56 -4.53 -8.21
N LYS A 65 -5.77 -4.16 -8.64
CA LYS A 65 -6.02 -3.63 -9.98
C LYS A 65 -5.29 -2.31 -10.23
N ILE A 66 -5.42 -1.35 -9.31
CA ILE A 66 -4.72 -0.06 -9.40
C ILE A 66 -3.21 -0.26 -9.46
N LYS A 67 -2.64 -1.19 -8.67
CA LYS A 67 -1.21 -1.53 -8.76
C LYS A 67 -0.84 -2.05 -10.14
N HIS A 68 -1.62 -2.97 -10.71
CA HIS A 68 -1.36 -3.43 -12.07
C HIS A 68 -1.42 -2.28 -13.10
N GLU A 69 -2.41 -1.40 -13.01
CA GLU A 69 -2.54 -0.24 -13.90
C GLU A 69 -1.34 0.72 -13.78
N ILE A 70 -0.89 1.05 -12.56
CA ILE A 70 0.29 1.90 -12.34
C ILE A 70 1.55 1.23 -12.92
N LEU A 71 1.70 -0.09 -12.78
CA LEU A 71 2.85 -0.80 -13.34
C LEU A 71 2.94 -0.62 -14.86
N TRP A 72 1.83 -0.83 -15.57
CA TRP A 72 1.77 -0.63 -17.02
C TRP A 72 1.95 0.83 -17.42
N MET A 73 1.40 1.76 -16.65
CA MET A 73 1.56 3.20 -16.90
C MET A 73 3.02 3.64 -16.76
N THR A 74 3.73 3.19 -15.72
CA THR A 74 5.15 3.51 -15.54
C THR A 74 5.99 2.98 -16.71
N LEU A 75 5.76 1.74 -17.13
CA LEU A 75 6.41 1.17 -18.31
C LEU A 75 6.18 2.01 -19.58
N ALA A 76 4.93 2.39 -19.83
CA ALA A 76 4.59 3.20 -21.00
C ALA A 76 5.32 4.56 -20.98
N ILE A 77 5.34 5.22 -19.81
CA ILE A 77 6.05 6.49 -19.63
C ILE A 77 7.54 6.33 -19.90
N ASP A 78 8.18 5.30 -19.34
CA ASP A 78 9.62 5.10 -19.49
C ASP A 78 10.02 4.76 -20.93
N ILE A 79 9.21 3.99 -21.66
CA ILE A 79 9.43 3.72 -23.10
C ILE A 79 9.28 5.01 -23.91
N VAL A 80 8.19 5.76 -23.69
CA VAL A 80 7.90 7.00 -24.43
C VAL A 80 9.00 8.04 -24.18
N LEU A 81 9.44 8.22 -22.93
CA LEU A 81 10.55 9.12 -22.60
C LEU A 81 11.85 8.70 -23.28
N THR A 82 12.17 7.41 -23.27
CA THR A 82 13.39 6.89 -23.90
C THR A 82 13.40 7.12 -25.42
N LEU A 83 12.25 7.03 -26.09
CA LEU A 83 12.14 7.25 -27.53
C LEU A 83 12.06 8.75 -27.91
N LEU A 84 11.47 9.60 -27.06
CA LEU A 84 11.33 11.03 -27.33
C LEU A 84 12.65 11.79 -27.26
N VAL A 85 13.56 11.42 -26.35
CA VAL A 85 14.84 12.11 -26.16
C VAL A 85 15.70 12.17 -27.44
N PRO A 86 15.94 11.06 -28.18
CA PRO A 86 16.68 11.12 -29.43
C PRO A 86 15.93 11.87 -30.55
N ILE A 87 14.60 11.83 -30.56
CA ILE A 87 13.76 12.58 -31.54
C ILE A 87 13.87 14.09 -31.28
N LEU A 88 13.71 14.55 -30.04
CA LEU A 88 13.85 15.96 -29.68
C LEU A 88 15.27 16.46 -29.96
N TYR A 89 16.28 15.65 -29.66
CA TYR A 89 17.66 16.00 -29.95
C TYR A 89 17.92 16.19 -31.45
N THR A 90 17.43 15.29 -32.30
CA THR A 90 17.59 15.41 -33.76
C THR A 90 16.87 16.61 -34.36
N ILE A 91 15.72 17.00 -33.78
CA ILE A 91 15.00 18.21 -34.21
C ILE A 91 15.77 19.48 -33.84
N ILE A 92 16.36 19.53 -32.65
CA ILE A 92 17.05 20.74 -32.13
C ILE A 92 18.47 20.89 -32.73
N PHE A 93 19.16 19.77 -32.95
CA PHE A 93 20.56 19.73 -33.39
C PHE A 93 20.73 19.04 -34.75
N PHE A 94 19.85 19.35 -35.70
CA PHE A 94 19.80 18.71 -37.03
C PHE A 94 21.15 18.73 -37.77
N ASP A 95 21.95 19.78 -37.58
CA ASP A 95 23.25 19.98 -38.26
C ASP A 95 24.45 19.33 -37.54
N PHE A 96 24.24 18.60 -36.44
CA PHE A 96 25.31 17.86 -35.77
C PHE A 96 25.74 16.63 -36.57
N LEU A 97 27.00 16.20 -36.42
CA LEU A 97 27.57 15.02 -37.08
C LEU A 97 26.59 13.83 -37.07
N LEU A 98 26.21 13.35 -38.26
CA LEU A 98 25.25 12.24 -38.48
C LEU A 98 25.54 11.02 -37.59
N TRP A 99 26.81 10.70 -37.36
CA TRP A 99 27.25 9.62 -36.47
C TRP A 99 26.80 9.77 -35.01
N VAL A 100 26.73 11.01 -34.48
CA VAL A 100 26.24 11.28 -33.13
C VAL A 100 24.76 10.94 -33.02
N ASN A 101 23.96 11.37 -34.00
CA ASN A 101 22.52 11.05 -34.09
C ASN A 101 22.29 9.54 -34.18
N ILE A 102 23.02 8.85 -35.07
CA ILE A 102 22.95 7.38 -35.18
C ILE A 102 23.31 6.72 -33.84
N SER A 103 24.41 7.12 -33.20
CA SER A 103 24.85 6.54 -31.93
C SER A 103 23.83 6.73 -30.81
N MET A 104 23.14 7.88 -30.77
CA MET A 104 22.12 8.19 -29.79
C MET A 104 20.84 7.39 -30.01
N PHE A 105 20.40 7.23 -31.26
CA PHE A 105 19.26 6.38 -31.60
C PHE A 105 19.53 4.92 -31.24
N VAL A 106 20.70 4.38 -31.62
CA VAL A 106 21.07 2.99 -31.32
C VAL A 106 21.14 2.77 -29.81
N SER A 107 21.75 3.68 -29.05
CA SER A 107 21.85 3.54 -27.59
C SER A 107 20.49 3.56 -26.89
N HIS A 108 19.59 4.45 -27.28
CA HIS A 108 18.24 4.54 -26.70
C HIS A 108 17.36 3.36 -27.13
N PHE A 109 17.52 2.87 -28.36
CA PHE A 109 16.83 1.67 -28.82
C PHE A 109 17.27 0.43 -28.04
N LEU A 110 18.58 0.22 -27.89
CA LEU A 110 19.13 -0.86 -27.05
C LEU A 110 18.66 -0.73 -25.60
N PHE A 111 18.63 0.49 -25.05
CA PHE A 111 18.14 0.74 -23.70
C PHE A 111 16.65 0.40 -23.55
N SER A 112 15.83 0.73 -24.54
CA SER A 112 14.41 0.37 -24.58
C SER A 112 14.22 -1.15 -24.55
N ILE A 113 15.04 -1.91 -25.27
CA ILE A 113 15.04 -3.38 -25.22
C ILE A 113 15.38 -3.86 -23.81
N ILE A 114 16.41 -3.29 -23.16
CA ILE A 114 16.81 -3.66 -21.78
C ILE A 114 15.66 -3.39 -20.80
N LEU A 115 14.96 -2.26 -20.92
CA LEU A 115 13.79 -1.94 -20.11
C LEU A 115 12.70 -3.00 -20.31
N VAL A 116 12.33 -3.31 -21.55
CA VAL A 116 11.29 -4.31 -21.88
C VAL A 116 11.66 -5.70 -21.32
N LEU A 117 12.91 -6.15 -21.47
CA LEU A 117 13.36 -7.44 -20.94
C LEU A 117 13.33 -7.47 -19.41
N SER A 118 13.75 -6.38 -18.76
CA SER A 118 13.65 -6.22 -17.31
C SER A 118 12.20 -6.27 -16.85
N ASP A 119 11.31 -5.67 -17.63
CA ASP A 119 9.87 -5.66 -17.42
C ASP A 119 9.22 -7.04 -17.51
N ILE A 120 9.55 -7.82 -18.54
CA ILE A 120 9.04 -9.18 -18.69
C ILE A 120 9.41 -10.02 -17.46
N ARG A 121 10.66 -9.93 -17.01
CA ARG A 121 11.13 -10.59 -15.79
C ARG A 121 10.40 -10.08 -14.56
N TYR A 122 10.19 -8.78 -14.47
CA TYR A 122 9.47 -8.12 -13.39
C TYR A 122 8.02 -8.60 -13.31
N ILE A 123 7.27 -8.52 -14.41
CA ILE A 123 5.87 -8.92 -14.53
C ILE A 123 5.71 -10.40 -14.15
N LYS A 124 6.62 -11.27 -14.59
CA LYS A 124 6.59 -12.69 -14.22
C LYS A 124 6.70 -12.87 -12.70
N LYS A 125 7.66 -12.20 -12.05
CA LYS A 125 7.82 -12.25 -10.58
C LYS A 125 6.63 -11.61 -9.85
N PHE A 126 6.11 -10.50 -10.38
CA PHE A 126 4.95 -9.82 -9.82
C PHE A 126 3.69 -10.70 -9.89
N LYS A 127 3.39 -11.34 -11.02
CA LYS A 127 2.28 -12.29 -11.17
C LYS A 127 2.41 -13.48 -10.20
N ALA A 128 3.62 -14.01 -10.01
CA ALA A 128 3.85 -15.08 -9.05
C ALA A 128 3.61 -14.62 -7.60
N SER A 129 4.07 -13.42 -7.24
CA SER A 129 3.81 -12.80 -5.94
C SER A 129 2.32 -12.54 -5.72
N ASP A 130 1.63 -11.98 -6.72
CA ASP A 130 0.19 -11.70 -6.68
C ASP A 130 -0.63 -13.00 -6.51
N ALA A 131 -0.29 -14.06 -7.23
CA ALA A 131 -0.91 -15.37 -7.05
C ALA A 131 -0.72 -15.92 -5.63
N LYS A 132 0.48 -15.76 -5.05
CA LYS A 132 0.78 -16.15 -3.66
C LYS A 132 -0.04 -15.33 -2.67
N ILE A 133 -0.08 -14.01 -2.84
CA ILE A 133 -0.88 -13.10 -1.99
C ILE A 133 -2.35 -13.46 -2.09
N LYS A 134 -2.90 -13.64 -3.30
CA LYS A 134 -4.29 -14.06 -3.50
C LYS A 134 -4.60 -15.38 -2.79
N LYS A 135 -3.70 -16.37 -2.89
CA LYS A 135 -3.86 -17.65 -2.18
C LYS A 135 -3.88 -17.46 -0.66
N GLN A 136 -3.01 -16.63 -0.12
CA GLN A 136 -2.97 -16.29 1.31
C GLN A 136 -4.26 -15.58 1.75
N LEU A 137 -4.70 -14.55 1.03
CA LEU A 137 -5.92 -13.80 1.33
C LEU A 137 -7.17 -14.69 1.27
N LEU A 138 -7.26 -15.59 0.28
CA LEU A 138 -8.34 -16.59 0.19
C LEU A 138 -8.27 -17.61 1.34
N GLY A 139 -7.07 -18.01 1.76
CA GLY A 139 -6.87 -18.83 2.95
C GLY A 139 -7.41 -18.14 4.21
N ASN A 140 -7.13 -16.85 4.38
CA ASN A 140 -7.67 -16.06 5.48
C ASN A 140 -9.20 -15.97 5.43
N ASN A 141 -9.79 -15.81 4.24
CA ASN A 141 -11.26 -15.84 4.08
C ASN A 141 -11.86 -17.17 4.51
N ARG A 142 -11.21 -18.31 4.22
CA ARG A 142 -11.67 -19.64 4.64
C ARG A 142 -11.62 -19.80 6.17
N ASN A 143 -10.58 -19.26 6.80
CA ASN A 143 -10.40 -19.29 8.25
C ASN A 143 -11.13 -18.13 8.96
N PHE A 144 -11.95 -17.35 8.24
CA PHE A 144 -12.56 -16.13 8.78
C PHE A 144 -13.37 -16.39 10.05
N HIS A 145 -14.16 -17.46 10.10
CA HIS A 145 -14.99 -17.76 11.27
C HIS A 145 -14.15 -17.98 12.53
N ASN A 146 -13.08 -18.77 12.46
CA ASN A 146 -12.18 -18.99 13.59
C ASN A 146 -11.48 -17.70 14.02
N VAL A 147 -11.03 -16.88 13.06
CA VAL A 147 -10.41 -15.58 13.36
C VAL A 147 -11.39 -14.64 14.03
N LEU A 148 -12.63 -14.60 13.55
CA LEU A 148 -13.69 -13.77 14.12
C LEU A 148 -14.04 -14.23 15.54
N GLU A 149 -14.15 -15.54 15.77
CA GLU A 149 -14.47 -16.11 17.08
C GLU A 149 -13.41 -15.77 18.13
N ILE A 150 -12.12 -15.93 17.78
CA ILE A 150 -11.00 -15.55 18.65
C ILE A 150 -11.05 -14.05 19.01
N GLU A 151 -11.33 -13.19 18.03
CA GLU A 151 -11.42 -11.75 18.28
C GLU A 151 -12.66 -11.38 19.11
N ILE A 152 -13.81 -12.02 18.88
CA ILE A 152 -15.01 -11.81 19.70
C ILE A 152 -14.75 -12.23 21.15
N ASP A 153 -14.14 -13.40 21.38
CA ASP A 153 -13.80 -13.89 22.73
C ASP A 153 -12.83 -12.94 23.45
N LYS A 154 -11.85 -12.39 22.73
CA LYS A 154 -10.93 -11.38 23.28
C LYS A 154 -11.67 -10.11 23.69
N VAL A 155 -12.54 -9.60 22.83
CA VAL A 155 -13.22 -8.30 23.01
C VAL A 155 -14.38 -8.39 24.03
N SER A 156 -15.04 -9.54 24.13
CA SER A 156 -16.09 -9.78 25.13
C SER A 156 -15.53 -9.77 26.56
N LYS A 157 -14.27 -10.17 26.74
CA LYS A 157 -13.55 -10.19 28.01
C LYS A 157 -12.89 -8.87 28.39
N TYR A 158 -13.14 -7.78 27.66
CA TYR A 158 -12.58 -6.48 28.01
C TYR A 158 -13.14 -5.98 29.34
N VAL A 159 -12.25 -5.85 30.32
CA VAL A 159 -12.50 -5.18 31.60
C VAL A 159 -12.04 -3.72 31.48
N PHE A 160 -12.90 -2.80 31.94
CA PHE A 160 -12.65 -1.36 31.99
C PHE A 160 -12.48 -0.90 33.44
N ASP A 161 -11.63 0.10 33.64
CA ASP A 161 -11.45 0.72 34.94
C ASP A 161 -12.74 1.43 35.38
N LYS A 162 -13.07 1.36 36.68
CA LYS A 162 -14.30 1.94 37.24
C LYS A 162 -14.38 3.46 37.05
N ASP A 163 -13.23 4.12 36.99
CA ASP A 163 -13.11 5.57 36.82
C ASP A 163 -13.06 6.01 35.34
N LEU A 164 -13.28 5.08 34.41
CA LEU A 164 -13.27 5.37 32.98
C LEU A 164 -14.41 6.33 32.62
N ASN A 165 -14.07 7.58 32.33
CA ASN A 165 -15.05 8.57 31.88
C ASN A 165 -15.43 8.31 30.41
N ILE A 166 -16.44 7.45 30.21
CA ILE A 166 -16.99 7.08 28.90
C ILE A 166 -17.46 8.31 28.12
N ASN A 167 -18.05 9.30 28.81
CA ASN A 167 -18.53 10.53 28.18
C ASN A 167 -17.37 11.34 27.56
N ASN A 168 -16.19 11.34 28.18
CA ASN A 168 -14.99 11.95 27.61
C ASN A 168 -14.47 11.20 26.37
N ILE A 169 -14.57 9.86 26.35
CA ILE A 169 -14.17 9.06 25.18
C ILE A 169 -15.08 9.36 23.99
N LEU A 170 -16.40 9.36 24.22
CA LEU A 170 -17.40 9.59 23.18
C LEU A 170 -17.45 11.06 22.71
N SER A 171 -17.15 12.01 23.59
CA SER A 171 -17.07 13.43 23.24
C SER A 171 -15.79 13.80 22.50
N HIS A 172 -14.75 12.95 22.55
CA HIS A 172 -13.51 13.19 21.83
C HIS A 172 -13.74 13.29 20.31
N ARG A 173 -13.50 14.47 19.75
CA ARG A 173 -13.82 14.82 18.36
C ARG A 173 -13.33 13.79 17.35
N ARG A 174 -12.10 13.27 17.51
CA ARG A 174 -11.51 12.30 16.58
C ARG A 174 -12.19 10.94 16.66
N ILE A 175 -12.51 10.48 17.87
CA ILE A 175 -13.21 9.22 18.10
C ILE A 175 -14.59 9.28 17.45
N LYS A 176 -15.32 10.39 17.66
CA LYS A 176 -16.62 10.63 17.02
C LYS A 176 -16.53 10.60 15.49
N LEU A 177 -15.52 11.25 14.91
CA LEU A 177 -15.32 11.26 13.45
C LEU A 177 -14.97 9.87 12.90
N GLN A 178 -14.05 9.15 13.54
CA GLN A 178 -13.69 7.78 13.16
C GLN A 178 -14.90 6.84 13.26
N PHE A 179 -15.64 6.89 14.38
CA PHE A 179 -16.87 6.13 14.54
C PHE A 179 -17.85 6.42 13.41
N LYS A 180 -18.17 7.69 13.17
CA LYS A 180 -19.14 8.08 12.13
C LYS A 180 -18.72 7.55 10.77
N TYR A 181 -17.44 7.71 10.42
CA TYR A 181 -16.91 7.28 9.13
C TYR A 181 -16.95 5.75 8.95
N TYR A 182 -16.44 4.99 9.91
CA TYR A 182 -16.35 3.54 9.79
C TYR A 182 -17.70 2.85 9.97
N LEU A 183 -18.56 3.35 10.86
CA LEU A 183 -19.93 2.83 11.01
C LEU A 183 -20.76 3.07 9.74
N TRP A 184 -20.61 4.22 9.09
CA TRP A 184 -21.25 4.46 7.80
C TRP A 184 -20.82 3.42 6.75
N LYS A 185 -19.53 3.04 6.70
CA LYS A 185 -19.06 1.98 5.80
C LYS A 185 -19.60 0.60 6.18
N ILE A 186 -19.56 0.25 7.46
CA ILE A 186 -20.06 -1.04 7.98
C ILE A 186 -21.55 -1.21 7.65
N ARG A 187 -22.35 -0.15 7.80
CA ARG A 187 -23.79 -0.16 7.47
C ARG A 187 -24.06 -0.29 5.97
N LYS A 188 -23.12 0.12 5.11
CA LYS A 188 -23.26 0.03 3.66
C LYS A 188 -22.93 -1.34 3.07
N THR A 189 -22.32 -2.24 3.84
CA THR A 189 -21.97 -3.59 3.38
C THR A 189 -22.76 -4.64 4.15
N ASN A 190 -23.25 -5.66 3.44
CA ASN A 190 -23.87 -6.83 4.06
C ASN A 190 -22.86 -7.97 4.28
N ASN A 191 -21.65 -7.87 3.72
CA ASN A 191 -20.63 -8.92 3.81
C ASN A 191 -19.92 -8.88 5.17
N LEU A 192 -19.96 -9.99 5.91
CA LEU A 192 -19.36 -10.11 7.24
C LEU A 192 -17.84 -9.88 7.25
N ILE A 193 -17.12 -10.44 6.27
CA ILE A 193 -15.66 -10.25 6.13
C ILE A 193 -15.36 -8.77 5.90
N GLU A 194 -16.15 -8.10 5.06
CA GLU A 194 -15.94 -6.68 4.77
C GLU A 194 -16.23 -5.80 5.99
N LYS A 195 -17.30 -6.08 6.74
CA LYS A 195 -17.57 -5.43 8.04
C LYS A 195 -16.38 -5.59 8.98
N PHE A 196 -15.87 -6.81 9.12
CA PHE A 196 -14.72 -7.11 9.97
C PHE A 196 -13.45 -6.37 9.53
N VAL A 197 -13.18 -6.30 8.23
CA VAL A 197 -12.07 -5.50 7.68
C VAL A 197 -12.22 -4.01 8.00
N TYR A 198 -13.44 -3.46 7.91
CA TYR A 198 -13.67 -2.06 8.31
C TYR A 198 -13.47 -1.83 9.81
N ILE A 199 -13.88 -2.77 10.67
CA ILE A 199 -13.62 -2.70 12.11
C ILE A 199 -12.12 -2.68 12.38
N ARG A 200 -11.35 -3.61 11.80
CA ARG A 200 -9.89 -3.66 12.01
C ARG A 200 -9.18 -2.42 11.48
N ALA A 201 -9.61 -1.89 10.33
CA ALA A 201 -9.10 -0.62 9.82
C ALA A 201 -9.43 0.56 10.76
N ALA A 202 -10.62 0.58 11.35
CA ALA A 202 -11.02 1.59 12.33
C ALA A 202 -10.13 1.54 13.56
N ILE A 203 -9.90 0.34 14.10
CA ILE A 203 -9.10 0.15 15.30
C ILE A 203 -7.63 0.48 15.04
N LEU A 204 -7.07 0.06 13.90
CA LEU A 204 -5.71 0.40 13.51
C LEU A 204 -5.53 1.92 13.41
N ASN A 205 -6.49 2.61 12.79
CA ASN A 205 -6.47 4.07 12.74
C ASN A 205 -6.58 4.67 14.14
N ASN A 206 -7.42 4.13 15.02
CA ASN A 206 -7.55 4.62 16.39
C ASN A 206 -6.24 4.47 17.18
N ILE A 207 -5.55 3.33 17.05
CA ILE A 207 -4.24 3.06 17.65
C ILE A 207 -3.20 4.06 17.16
N GLN A 208 -3.15 4.35 15.85
CA GLN A 208 -2.20 5.33 15.29
C GLN A 208 -2.34 6.73 15.90
N TRP A 209 -3.49 7.06 16.48
CA TRP A 209 -3.74 8.33 17.14
C TRP A 209 -3.80 8.21 18.67
N SER A 210 -3.50 7.04 19.23
CA SER A 210 -3.71 6.75 20.64
C SER A 210 -2.82 7.60 21.55
N TYR A 211 -1.64 8.03 21.06
CA TYR A 211 -0.75 8.97 21.76
C TYR A 211 -1.40 10.33 22.08
N THR A 212 -2.52 10.67 21.43
CA THR A 212 -3.27 11.91 21.72
C THR A 212 -4.33 11.75 22.80
N TYR A 213 -4.52 10.55 23.34
CA TYR A 213 -5.51 10.27 24.38
C TYR A 213 -4.88 10.37 25.76
N LYS A 214 -5.69 10.82 26.73
CA LYS A 214 -5.28 10.84 28.15
C LYS A 214 -5.02 9.42 28.68
N ASP A 215 -5.80 8.45 28.21
CA ASP A 215 -5.63 7.02 28.48
C ASP A 215 -5.74 6.23 27.16
N PRO A 216 -4.61 6.05 26.44
CA PRO A 216 -4.58 5.40 25.14
C PRO A 216 -5.17 3.99 25.13
N PHE A 217 -4.98 3.23 26.21
CA PHE A 217 -5.30 1.81 26.26
C PHE A 217 -6.79 1.58 26.46
N ASN A 218 -7.39 2.20 27.48
CA ASN A 218 -8.81 2.04 27.73
C ASN A 218 -9.66 2.71 26.64
N TYR A 219 -9.19 3.83 26.06
CA TYR A 219 -9.88 4.49 24.95
C TYR A 219 -9.93 3.58 23.72
N THR A 220 -8.82 2.91 23.40
CA THR A 220 -8.74 1.98 22.26
C THR A 220 -9.59 0.74 22.52
N LYS A 221 -9.53 0.15 23.72
CA LYS A 221 -10.37 -1.00 24.09
C LYS A 221 -11.86 -0.68 23.98
N TYR A 222 -12.27 0.46 24.52
CA TYR A 222 -13.67 0.89 24.50
C TYR A 222 -14.12 1.14 23.06
N PHE A 223 -13.29 1.83 22.27
CA PHE A 223 -13.54 2.05 20.85
C PHE A 223 -13.73 0.72 20.10
N GLU A 224 -12.80 -0.22 20.28
CA GLU A 224 -12.84 -1.55 19.66
C GLU A 224 -14.13 -2.29 20.04
N GLN A 225 -14.45 -2.38 21.33
CA GLN A 225 -15.67 -3.07 21.79
C GLN A 225 -16.93 -2.47 21.17
N GLN A 226 -17.07 -1.15 21.19
CA GLN A 226 -18.22 -0.46 20.60
C GLN A 226 -18.33 -0.67 19.08
N MET A 227 -17.20 -0.79 18.37
CA MET A 227 -17.21 -1.11 16.93
C MET A 227 -17.75 -2.53 16.69
N TYR A 228 -17.36 -3.52 17.49
CA TYR A 228 -17.87 -4.90 17.38
C TYR A 228 -19.37 -5.00 17.70
N ILE A 229 -19.82 -4.32 18.75
CA ILE A 229 -21.24 -4.26 19.12
C ILE A 229 -22.06 -3.64 17.99
N ARG A 230 -21.67 -2.46 17.53
CA ARG A 230 -22.42 -1.71 16.51
C ARG A 230 -22.38 -2.35 15.12
N ALA A 231 -21.39 -3.20 14.87
CA ALA A 231 -21.33 -4.01 13.65
C ALA A 231 -22.21 -5.27 13.73
N GLY A 232 -22.75 -5.61 14.90
CA GLY A 232 -23.60 -6.77 15.15
C GLY A 232 -22.84 -8.07 15.44
N PHE A 233 -21.54 -8.00 15.74
CA PHE A 233 -20.73 -9.18 16.06
C PHE A 233 -20.76 -9.55 17.54
N LEU A 234 -21.08 -8.59 18.42
CA LEU A 234 -21.12 -8.78 19.86
C LEU A 234 -22.47 -8.27 20.38
N LYS A 235 -23.14 -9.07 21.21
CA LYS A 235 -24.33 -8.64 21.96
C LYS A 235 -23.89 -8.28 23.37
N ILE A 236 -24.38 -7.15 23.88
CA ILE A 236 -24.29 -6.79 25.30
C ILE A 236 -25.50 -7.42 26.00
#